data_AF-A0A962L5D2-F1
#
_entry.id   AF-A0A962L5D2-F1
#
_cell.length_a   1.000
_cell.length_b   1.000
_cell.length_c   1.000
_cell.angle_alpha   90.00
_cell.angle_beta   90.00
_cell.angle_gamma   90.00
#
_symmetry.space_group_name_H-M   'P 1'
#
loop_
_entity.id
_entity.type
_entity.pdbx_description
1 polymer ?
#
loop_
_entity_poly.entity_id
_entity_poly.type
_entity_poly.pdbx_seq_one_letter_code
_entity_poly.pdbx_strand_id
1 'polypeptide(L)'
;MGYRFDIHHDLRLVYKKVWGSYGDAQSRVAHIEWDEICRQGDEVGDYNEFQDLTEVTEYGVSLDQIKGLAERYDIEWQTLTHQPKQIAYVVPTPLSYGTGRVYGSLMGHTGIDFKVFDSLFDAAVWLELSPAETERVVGRRCSEVTRDDPDDFLVTHR
;
A
#
# COMPACT_ATOMS: atom_id res chain seq x y z
N MET A 1 -9.75 13.24 3.36
CA MET A 1 -8.60 12.38 3.02
C MET A 1 -7.40 13.27 2.80
N GLY A 2 -6.26 12.91 3.38
CA GLY A 2 -4.98 13.43 2.94
C GLY A 2 -4.09 12.27 2.48
N TYR A 3 -3.05 12.60 1.73
CA TYR A 3 -2.05 11.64 1.29
C TYR A 3 -0.69 12.33 1.17
N ARG A 4 0.36 11.53 1.20
CA ARG A 4 1.75 11.94 0.99
C ARG A 4 2.44 10.91 0.13
N PHE A 5 3.33 11.37 -0.74
CA PHE A 5 4.15 10.53 -1.59
C PHE A 5 5.60 10.92 -1.46
N ASP A 6 6.47 9.92 -1.36
CA ASP A 6 7.92 10.08 -1.29
C ASP A 6 8.58 9.09 -2.26
N ILE A 7 9.49 9.59 -3.11
CA ILE A 7 10.29 8.76 -4.02
C ILE A 7 11.70 8.64 -3.43
N HIS A 8 12.11 7.42 -3.11
CA HIS A 8 13.43 7.09 -2.58
C HIS A 8 14.27 6.44 -3.68
N HIS A 9 14.93 7.26 -4.51
CA HIS A 9 15.72 6.78 -5.65
C HIS A 9 16.83 5.80 -5.25
N ASP A 10 17.46 6.02 -4.09
CA ASP A 10 18.52 5.15 -3.57
C ASP A 10 18.01 3.76 -3.15
N LEU A 11 16.74 3.67 -2.75
CA LEU A 11 16.06 2.42 -2.40
C LEU A 11 15.28 1.81 -3.56
N ARG A 12 15.16 2.54 -4.69
CA ARG A 12 14.20 2.23 -5.77
C ARG A 12 12.80 1.96 -5.20
N LEU A 13 12.35 2.84 -4.33
CA LEU A 13 11.10 2.69 -3.59
C LEU A 13 10.21 3.91 -3.78
N VAL A 14 8.94 3.65 -4.04
CA VAL A 14 7.86 4.64 -3.98
C VAL A 14 7.06 4.38 -2.71
N TYR A 15 7.03 5.35 -1.81
CA TYR A 15 6.23 5.29 -0.59
C TYR A 15 5.00 6.18 -0.72
N LYS A 16 3.83 5.62 -0.39
CA LYS A 16 2.55 6.31 -0.36
C LYS A 16 1.95 6.18 1.02
N LYS A 17 1.54 7.29 1.61
CA LYS A 17 0.73 7.29 2.83
C LYS A 17 -0.63 7.91 2.58
N VAL A 18 -1.69 7.30 3.11
CA VAL A 18 -3.06 7.82 3.05
C VAL A 18 -3.65 7.89 4.45
N TRP A 19 -4.40 8.96 4.75
CA TRP A 19 -5.05 9.13 6.05
C TRP A 19 -6.43 9.78 5.97
N GLY A 20 -7.22 9.59 7.03
CA GLY A 20 -8.62 10.01 7.13
C GLY A 20 -9.58 9.05 6.40
N SER A 21 -10.73 9.53 5.94
CA SER A 21 -11.70 8.69 5.22
C SER A 21 -11.22 8.31 3.81
N TYR A 22 -11.38 7.04 3.45
CA TYR A 22 -10.97 6.45 2.18
C TYR A 22 -12.11 5.60 1.58
N GLY A 23 -12.91 6.22 0.71
CA GLY A 23 -13.98 5.58 -0.06
C GLY A 23 -13.78 5.71 -1.58
N ASP A 24 -14.80 5.41 -2.38
CA ASP A 24 -14.68 5.33 -3.84
C ASP A 24 -14.18 6.60 -4.52
N ALA A 25 -14.67 7.77 -4.07
CA ALA A 25 -14.21 9.05 -4.61
C ALA A 25 -12.72 9.29 -4.29
N GLN A 26 -12.31 8.92 -3.07
CA GLN A 26 -10.95 9.08 -2.59
C GLN A 26 -9.98 8.12 -3.26
N SER A 27 -10.38 6.86 -3.43
CA SER A 27 -9.55 5.85 -4.10
C SER A 27 -9.32 6.20 -5.57
N ARG A 28 -10.31 6.81 -6.23
CA ARG A 28 -10.15 7.36 -7.59
C ARG A 28 -9.13 8.50 -7.65
N VAL A 29 -9.20 9.46 -6.71
CA VAL A 29 -8.24 10.57 -6.63
C VAL A 29 -6.83 10.05 -6.36
N ALA A 30 -6.70 9.17 -5.37
CA ALA A 30 -5.43 8.55 -5.02
C ALA A 30 -4.83 7.70 -6.16
N HIS A 31 -5.63 7.31 -7.15
CA HIS A 31 -5.20 6.60 -8.35
C HIS A 31 -4.81 7.55 -9.49
N ILE A 32 -5.50 8.68 -9.67
CA ILE A 32 -5.06 9.73 -10.62
C ILE A 32 -3.66 10.23 -10.25
N GLU A 33 -3.40 10.38 -8.96
CA GLU A 33 -2.09 10.79 -8.45
C GLU A 33 -1.05 9.67 -8.53
N TRP A 34 -1.50 8.42 -8.55
CA TRP A 34 -0.65 7.27 -8.85
C TRP A 34 -0.12 7.34 -10.29
N ASP A 35 -0.95 7.73 -11.25
CA ASP A 35 -0.54 7.91 -12.65
C ASP A 35 0.57 8.96 -12.80
N GLU A 36 0.51 10.02 -11.99
CA GLU A 36 1.54 11.07 -11.94
C GLU A 36 2.87 10.54 -11.40
N ILE A 37 2.81 9.60 -10.45
CA ILE A 37 3.99 8.94 -9.91
C ILE A 37 4.56 7.92 -10.90
N CYS A 38 3.74 7.15 -11.61
CA CYS A 38 4.25 6.27 -12.67
C CYS A 38 5.03 7.04 -13.74
N ARG A 39 4.62 8.28 -14.07
CA ARG A 39 5.39 9.17 -14.95
C ARG A 39 6.71 9.64 -14.35
N GLN A 40 6.79 9.83 -13.04
CA GLN A 40 8.04 10.18 -12.35
C GLN A 40 8.91 8.94 -12.08
N GLY A 41 8.28 7.77 -11.93
CA GLY A 41 8.89 6.46 -11.75
C GLY A 41 9.66 6.00 -12.99
N ASP A 42 9.32 6.54 -14.17
CA ASP A 42 10.16 6.39 -15.36
C ASP A 42 11.61 6.87 -15.11
N GLU A 43 11.85 7.78 -14.16
CA GLU A 43 13.19 8.22 -13.76
C GLU A 43 13.86 7.28 -12.72
N VAL A 44 13.08 6.42 -12.05
CA VAL A 44 13.55 5.51 -10.98
C VAL A 44 13.99 4.15 -11.55
N GLY A 45 13.50 3.77 -12.72
CA GLY A 45 13.67 2.42 -13.27
C GLY A 45 12.78 1.41 -12.55
N ASP A 46 13.11 0.11 -12.57
CA ASP A 46 12.35 -0.88 -11.80
C ASP A 46 12.33 -0.53 -10.30
N TYR A 47 11.13 -0.44 -9.71
CA TYR A 47 10.95 0.00 -8.32
C TYR A 47 10.05 -0.95 -7.51
N ASN A 48 9.97 -0.71 -6.22
CA ASN A 48 9.01 -1.32 -5.30
C ASN A 48 8.04 -0.26 -4.76
N GLU A 49 6.83 -0.67 -4.38
CA GLU A 49 5.84 0.18 -3.73
C GLU A 49 5.60 -0.20 -2.29
N PHE A 50 5.46 0.83 -1.47
CA PHE A 50 5.07 0.70 -0.08
C PHE A 50 3.90 1.64 0.20
N GLN A 51 2.70 1.07 0.31
CA GLN A 51 1.45 1.79 0.56
C GLN A 51 1.03 1.65 2.03
N ASP A 52 1.02 2.75 2.76
CA ASP A 52 0.64 2.88 4.17
C ASP A 52 -0.76 3.50 4.30
N LEU A 53 -1.74 2.68 4.70
CA LEU A 53 -3.10 3.12 5.04
C LEU A 53 -3.36 3.08 6.55
N THR A 54 -2.32 2.96 7.39
CA THR A 54 -2.48 2.77 8.84
C THR A 54 -3.22 3.92 9.54
N GLU A 55 -3.28 5.10 8.92
CA GLU A 55 -3.98 6.28 9.43
C GLU A 55 -5.33 6.53 8.73
N VAL A 56 -5.82 5.57 7.94
CA VAL A 56 -7.18 5.61 7.40
C VAL A 56 -8.17 5.29 8.52
N THR A 57 -9.04 6.25 8.81
CA THR A 57 -10.01 6.17 9.92
C THR A 57 -11.36 5.60 9.50
N GLU A 58 -11.66 5.61 8.21
CA GLU A 58 -12.90 5.09 7.63
C GLU A 58 -12.59 4.49 6.27
N TYR A 59 -12.93 3.21 6.07
CA TYR A 59 -12.68 2.50 4.82
C TYR A 59 -14.00 2.10 4.17
N GLY A 60 -14.29 2.67 3.01
CA GLY A 60 -15.58 2.54 2.31
C GLY A 60 -15.41 2.30 0.82
N VAL A 61 -14.35 1.61 0.40
CA VAL A 61 -14.14 1.28 -1.02
C VAL A 61 -15.02 0.10 -1.41
N SER A 62 -15.87 0.30 -2.41
CA SER A 62 -16.78 -0.72 -2.93
C SER A 62 -16.05 -1.76 -3.78
N LEU A 63 -16.64 -2.95 -3.89
CA LEU A 63 -16.10 -4.01 -4.73
C LEU A 63 -16.07 -3.62 -6.22
N ASP A 64 -17.05 -2.83 -6.68
CA ASP A 64 -17.09 -2.34 -8.06
C ASP A 64 -15.96 -1.36 -8.32
N GLN A 65 -15.66 -0.49 -7.36
CA GLN A 65 -14.49 0.38 -7.46
C GLN A 65 -13.18 -0.42 -7.42
N ILE A 66 -13.06 -1.47 -6.59
CA ILE A 66 -11.87 -2.36 -6.59
C ILE A 66 -11.65 -3.01 -7.95
N LYS A 67 -12.72 -3.53 -8.57
CA LYS A 67 -12.65 -4.12 -9.92
C LYS A 67 -12.26 -3.10 -10.96
N GLY A 68 -12.91 -1.94 -10.96
CA GLY A 68 -12.61 -0.87 -11.90
C GLY A 68 -11.17 -0.34 -11.78
N LEU A 69 -10.62 -0.30 -10.56
CA LEU A 69 -9.20 0.04 -10.35
C LEU A 69 -8.28 -1.04 -10.93
N ALA A 70 -8.58 -2.32 -10.73
CA ALA A 70 -7.76 -3.41 -11.28
C ALA A 70 -7.82 -3.47 -12.81
N GLU A 71 -9.00 -3.34 -13.41
CA GLU A 71 -9.19 -3.32 -14.87
C GLU A 71 -8.47 -2.12 -15.51
N ARG A 72 -8.53 -0.96 -14.86
CA ARG A 72 -7.82 0.23 -15.33
C ARG A 72 -6.31 0.03 -15.24
N TYR A 73 -5.85 -0.56 -14.13
CA TYR A 73 -4.46 -0.93 -13.96
C TYR A 73 -4.00 -1.78 -15.16
N ASP A 74 -4.76 -2.78 -15.61
CA ASP A 74 -4.39 -3.61 -16.77
C ASP A 74 -4.21 -2.81 -18.08
N ILE A 75 -5.03 -1.77 -18.29
CA ILE A 75 -4.98 -0.92 -19.49
C ILE A 75 -3.77 0.01 -19.44
N GLU A 76 -3.54 0.67 -18.30
CA GLU A 76 -2.47 1.65 -18.13
C GLU A 76 -1.11 0.97 -17.98
N TRP A 77 -1.07 -0.21 -17.34
CA TRP A 77 0.12 -1.05 -17.13
C TRP A 77 0.87 -1.36 -18.41
N GLN A 78 0.15 -1.66 -19.49
CA GLN A 78 0.73 -1.96 -20.80
C GLN A 78 1.45 -0.76 -21.43
N THR A 79 1.23 0.45 -20.90
CA THR A 79 1.76 1.69 -21.46
C THR A 79 2.92 2.28 -20.64
N LEU A 80 3.23 1.73 -19.47
CA LEU A 80 4.32 2.20 -18.61
C LEU A 80 5.67 1.59 -19.02
N THR A 81 6.73 2.41 -19.01
CA THR A 81 8.09 1.95 -19.30
C THR A 81 8.67 1.15 -18.13
N HIS A 82 8.38 1.59 -16.91
CA HIS A 82 8.81 0.96 -15.68
C HIS A 82 7.63 0.60 -14.78
N GLN A 83 7.79 -0.52 -14.07
CA GLN A 83 6.72 -1.21 -13.38
C GLN A 83 7.21 -1.60 -11.97
N PRO A 84 6.37 -1.45 -10.91
CA PRO A 84 6.64 -2.01 -9.60
C PRO A 84 6.86 -3.51 -9.69
N LYS A 85 7.93 -4.01 -9.07
CA LYS A 85 8.19 -5.44 -8.91
C LYS A 85 7.37 -6.02 -7.76
N GLN A 86 7.36 -5.28 -6.66
CA GLN A 86 6.66 -5.65 -5.44
C GLN A 86 5.79 -4.51 -4.95
N ILE A 87 4.59 -4.81 -4.47
CA ILE A 87 3.70 -3.84 -3.83
C ILE A 87 3.34 -4.38 -2.44
N ALA A 88 3.79 -3.67 -1.41
CA ALA A 88 3.39 -3.90 -0.03
C ALA A 88 2.26 -2.95 0.37
N TYR A 89 1.09 -3.51 0.68
CA TYR A 89 -0.13 -2.77 1.01
C TYR A 89 -0.49 -2.95 2.49
N VAL A 90 -0.23 -1.95 3.31
CA VAL A 90 -0.45 -2.00 4.77
C VAL A 90 -1.76 -1.36 5.13
N VAL A 91 -2.63 -2.11 5.79
CA VAL A 91 -4.03 -1.71 6.01
C VAL A 91 -4.42 -1.72 7.49
N PRO A 92 -5.33 -0.83 7.92
CA PRO A 92 -5.61 -0.63 9.35
C PRO A 92 -6.62 -1.62 9.93
N THR A 93 -7.40 -2.32 9.10
CA THR A 93 -8.51 -3.18 9.57
C THR A 93 -8.62 -4.51 8.83
N PRO A 94 -9.23 -5.55 9.44
CA PRO A 94 -9.53 -6.82 8.76
C PRO A 94 -10.40 -6.66 7.51
N LEU A 95 -11.32 -5.69 7.48
CA LEU A 95 -12.14 -5.41 6.30
C LEU A 95 -11.26 -4.92 5.14
N SER A 96 -10.42 -3.90 5.41
CA SER A 96 -9.47 -3.40 4.41
C SER A 96 -8.47 -4.46 3.96
N TYR A 97 -8.11 -5.40 4.84
CA TYR A 97 -7.27 -6.56 4.51
C TYR A 97 -7.95 -7.48 3.50
N GLY A 98 -9.22 -7.85 3.75
CA GLY A 98 -10.02 -8.63 2.81
C GLY A 98 -10.11 -7.95 1.45
N THR A 99 -10.43 -6.66 1.42
CA THR A 99 -10.53 -5.91 0.15
C THR A 99 -9.19 -5.77 -0.58
N GLY A 100 -8.10 -5.56 0.15
CA GLY A 100 -6.76 -5.48 -0.44
C GLY A 100 -6.35 -6.81 -1.08
N ARG A 101 -6.71 -7.95 -0.47
CA ARG A 101 -6.46 -9.26 -1.07
C ARG A 101 -7.26 -9.52 -2.33
N VAL A 102 -8.51 -9.05 -2.38
CA VAL A 102 -9.32 -9.11 -3.60
C VAL A 102 -8.66 -8.30 -4.70
N TYR A 103 -8.25 -7.06 -4.40
CA TYR A 103 -7.53 -6.20 -5.34
C TYR A 103 -6.25 -6.87 -5.87
N GLY A 104 -5.39 -7.37 -4.98
CA GLY A 104 -4.18 -8.09 -5.35
C GLY A 104 -4.44 -9.34 -6.19
N SER A 105 -5.52 -10.08 -5.92
CA SER A 105 -5.90 -11.25 -6.71
C SER A 105 -6.33 -10.86 -8.13
N LEU A 106 -7.02 -9.73 -8.30
CA LEU A 106 -7.41 -9.23 -9.61
C LEU A 106 -6.18 -8.77 -10.41
N MET A 107 -5.19 -8.16 -9.75
CA MET A 107 -3.93 -7.76 -10.37
C MET A 107 -2.94 -8.91 -10.63
N GLY A 108 -3.19 -10.12 -10.11
CA GLY A 108 -2.18 -11.19 -10.06
C GLY A 108 -1.64 -11.69 -11.41
N HIS A 109 -2.27 -11.29 -12.52
CA HIS A 109 -1.83 -11.64 -13.88
C HIS A 109 -0.81 -10.64 -14.47
N THR A 110 -0.53 -9.53 -13.77
CA THR A 110 0.40 -8.47 -14.20
C THR A 110 1.88 -8.82 -14.01
N GLY A 111 2.18 -9.89 -13.27
CA GLY A 111 3.55 -10.29 -12.91
C GLY A 111 4.13 -9.56 -11.69
N ILE A 112 3.36 -8.66 -11.08
CA ILE A 112 3.70 -7.96 -9.84
C ILE A 112 3.48 -8.90 -8.65
N ASP A 113 4.45 -8.92 -7.73
CA ASP A 113 4.25 -9.55 -6.44
C ASP A 113 3.50 -8.57 -5.52
N PHE A 114 2.21 -8.82 -5.26
CA PHE A 114 1.38 -7.96 -4.41
C PHE A 114 1.07 -8.67 -3.10
N LYS A 115 1.32 -7.99 -1.98
CA LYS A 115 1.04 -8.54 -0.65
C LYS A 115 0.45 -7.51 0.30
N VAL A 116 -0.57 -7.95 1.05
CA VAL A 116 -1.23 -7.14 2.06
C VAL A 116 -0.66 -7.48 3.44
N PHE A 117 -0.44 -6.45 4.26
CA PHE A 117 0.09 -6.57 5.61
C PHE A 117 -0.77 -5.78 6.60
N ASP A 118 -0.72 -6.18 7.86
CA ASP A 118 -1.24 -5.42 9.01
C ASP A 118 -0.12 -4.66 9.75
N SER A 119 1.14 -4.88 9.38
CA SER A 119 2.33 -4.31 10.00
C SER A 119 3.20 -3.58 8.98
N LEU A 120 3.55 -2.34 9.27
CA LEU A 120 4.52 -1.56 8.48
C LEU A 120 5.90 -2.24 8.49
N PHE A 121 6.28 -2.86 9.60
CA PHE A 121 7.60 -3.48 9.72
C PHE A 121 7.70 -4.76 8.88
N ASP A 122 6.68 -5.61 8.91
CA ASP A 122 6.68 -6.85 8.13
C ASP A 122 6.64 -6.55 6.62
N ALA A 123 5.91 -5.50 6.24
CA ALA A 123 5.93 -4.97 4.88
C ALA A 123 7.33 -4.50 4.48
N ALA A 124 7.99 -3.71 5.33
CA ALA A 124 9.32 -3.19 5.07
C ALA A 124 10.38 -4.30 4.96
N VAL A 125 10.34 -5.31 5.84
CA VAL A 125 11.22 -6.49 5.78
C VAL A 125 11.01 -7.27 4.49
N TRP A 126 9.76 -7.42 4.06
CA TRP A 126 9.44 -8.11 2.80
C TRP A 126 9.90 -7.34 1.57
N LEU A 127 9.95 -6.01 1.66
CA LEU A 127 10.57 -5.12 0.66
C LEU A 127 12.09 -5.01 0.81
N GLU A 128 12.70 -5.83 1.67
CA GLU A 128 14.15 -5.89 1.92
C GLU A 128 14.75 -4.59 2.48
N LEU A 129 13.94 -3.75 3.13
CA LEU A 129 14.42 -2.55 3.81
C LEU A 129 15.09 -2.89 5.14
N SER A 130 16.25 -2.31 5.40
CA SER A 130 16.87 -2.35 6.73
C SER A 130 16.05 -1.55 7.75
N PRO A 131 16.27 -1.74 9.07
CA PRO A 131 15.60 -0.95 10.09
C PRO A 131 15.80 0.56 9.92
N ALA A 132 17.02 1.02 9.64
CA ALA A 132 17.31 2.44 9.47
C ALA A 132 16.61 3.04 8.22
N GLU A 133 16.52 2.27 7.13
CA GLU A 133 15.78 2.67 5.93
C GLU A 133 14.28 2.70 6.19
N THR A 134 13.76 1.71 6.92
CA THR A 134 12.36 1.65 7.34
C THR A 134 12.00 2.90 8.13
N GLU A 135 12.77 3.24 9.16
CA GLU A 135 12.53 4.43 9.99
C GLU A 135 12.55 5.72 9.16
N ARG A 136 13.49 5.83 8.20
CA ARG A 136 13.57 6.97 7.28
C ARG A 136 12.33 7.09 6.39
N VAL A 137 11.83 5.98 5.85
CA VAL A 137 10.68 5.94 4.93
C VAL A 137 9.37 6.22 5.68
N VAL A 138 9.11 5.47 6.76
CA VAL A 138 7.82 5.56 7.48
C VAL A 138 7.77 6.73 8.47
N GLY A 139 8.91 7.34 8.79
CA GLY A 139 9.02 8.48 9.71
C GLY A 139 8.69 8.14 11.17
N ARG A 140 8.84 6.87 11.57
CA ARG A 140 8.64 6.37 12.96
C ARG A 140 9.79 5.47 13.35
N ARG A 141 10.21 5.46 14.63
CA ARG A 141 11.24 4.51 15.07
C ARG A 141 10.66 3.09 15.11
N CYS A 142 11.46 2.08 14.74
CA CYS A 142 11.05 0.67 14.82
C CYS A 142 10.67 0.27 16.27
N SER A 143 11.23 0.96 17.26
CA SER A 143 10.95 0.78 18.69
C SER A 143 9.65 1.42 19.19
N GLU A 144 9.01 2.28 18.39
CA GLU A 144 7.77 2.99 18.76
C GLU A 144 6.51 2.30 18.24
N VAL A 145 6.63 1.16 17.55
CA VAL A 145 5.54 0.40 16.94
C VAL A 145 5.54 -1.06 17.42
N THR A 146 5.95 -1.30 18.68
CA THR A 146 5.58 -2.54 19.37
C THR A 146 4.18 -2.36 19.94
N ARG A 147 3.26 -3.15 19.38
CA ARG A 147 1.89 -3.39 19.83
C ARG A 147 1.72 -3.17 21.35
N ASP A 148 0.96 -2.14 21.72
CA ASP A 148 0.28 -2.15 23.02
C ASP A 148 -0.70 -3.34 22.99
N ASP A 149 -0.37 -4.32 23.83
CA ASP A 149 -1.14 -5.49 24.26
C ASP A 149 -1.52 -6.60 23.23
N PRO A 150 -0.98 -7.83 23.38
CA PRO A 150 -1.51 -9.03 22.75
C PRO A 150 -2.69 -9.69 23.48
N ASP A 151 -3.15 -9.18 24.63
CA ASP A 151 -4.11 -9.90 25.51
C ASP A 151 -5.61 -9.63 25.28
N ASP A 152 -6.00 -8.78 24.31
CA ASP A 152 -7.42 -8.39 24.14
C ASP A 152 -8.29 -9.34 23.26
N PHE A 153 -7.81 -10.55 22.98
CA PHE A 153 -8.57 -11.58 22.23
C PHE A 153 -9.00 -12.80 23.07
N LEU A 154 -9.22 -12.63 24.38
CA LEU A 154 -9.98 -13.62 25.16
C LEU A 154 -11.49 -13.40 25.00
N VAL A 155 -12.03 -13.82 23.85
CA VAL A 155 -13.46 -14.18 23.76
C VAL A 155 -13.65 -15.43 24.61
N THR A 156 -14.15 -15.23 25.83
CA THR A 156 -14.65 -16.31 26.68
C THR A 156 -15.96 -16.83 26.08
N HIS A 157 -15.91 -18.02 25.47
CA HIS A 157 -17.12 -18.82 25.27
C HIS A 157 -17.51 -19.44 26.62
N ARG A 158 -18.57 -18.90 27.21
CA ARG A 158 -19.45 -19.65 28.14
C ARG A 158 -20.62 -20.23 27.36
#